data_AF-A0A024WZE6-F1
#
_entry.id   AF-A0A024WZE6-F1
#
_cell.length_a   1.000
_cell.length_b   1.000
_cell.length_c   1.000
_cell.angle_alpha   90.00
_cell.angle_beta   90.00
_cell.angle_gamma   90.00
#
_symmetry.space_group_name_H-M   'P 1'
#
loop_
_entity.id
_entity.type
_entity.pdbx_description
1 polymer ?
#
loop_
_entity_poly.entity_id
_entity_poly.type
_entity_poly.pdbx_seq_one_letter_code
_entity_poly.pdbx_strand_id
1 'polypeptide(L)'
;MIEIDEKFICAWVKNKISFSKYDVNNIWKDTYNDLLFKWIYDTGSKILFIYMKEDVNEDVKLQFSLDFPSDIIDEKVDEYMIFLKVNSKNITYENIDNLILYNKIKYNIKENILNLMDRVFIPTLDMKYSSPINIQNDFNITTIDFMTYITYL
;
A
#
# COMPACT_ATOMS: atom_id res chain seq x y z
N MET A 1 15.66 2.08 -24.19
CA MET A 1 14.97 1.93 -22.90
C MET A 1 15.00 0.44 -22.58
N ILE A 2 15.66 0.02 -21.51
CA ILE A 2 15.78 -1.40 -21.16
C ILE A 2 14.55 -1.75 -20.33
N GLU A 3 13.69 -2.61 -20.87
CA GLU A 3 12.56 -3.17 -20.14
C GLU A 3 13.05 -4.03 -18.97
N ILE A 4 12.33 -3.96 -17.85
CA ILE A 4 12.70 -4.67 -16.62
C ILE A 4 12.41 -6.16 -16.76
N ASP A 5 13.37 -6.99 -16.37
CA ASP A 5 13.17 -8.43 -16.35
C ASP A 5 12.43 -8.89 -15.10
N GLU A 6 11.84 -10.09 -15.20
CA GLU A 6 11.08 -10.70 -14.13
C GLU A 6 11.91 -10.90 -12.86
N LYS A 7 13.18 -11.29 -12.99
CA LYS A 7 14.05 -11.55 -11.83
C LYS A 7 14.28 -10.28 -11.03
N PHE A 8 14.50 -9.16 -11.71
CA PHE A 8 14.67 -7.87 -11.08
C PHE A 8 13.41 -7.43 -10.35
N ILE A 9 12.23 -7.52 -10.99
CA ILE A 9 10.95 -7.13 -10.35
C ILE A 9 10.71 -7.94 -9.08
N CYS A 10 10.93 -9.25 -9.16
CA CYS A 10 10.73 -10.14 -8.03
C CYS A 10 11.71 -9.84 -6.90
N ALA A 11 12.99 -9.66 -7.21
CA ALA A 11 13.98 -9.27 -6.22
C ALA A 11 13.66 -7.91 -5.59
N TRP A 12 13.25 -6.93 -6.41
CA TRP A 12 12.87 -5.61 -5.95
C TRP A 12 11.67 -5.67 -4.99
N VAL A 13 10.57 -6.30 -5.39
CA VAL A 13 9.37 -6.46 -4.54
C VAL A 13 9.72 -7.22 -3.26
N LYS A 14 10.40 -8.37 -3.39
CA LYS A 14 10.81 -9.20 -2.25
C LYS A 14 11.65 -8.42 -1.23
N ASN A 15 12.54 -7.54 -1.69
CA ASN A 15 13.35 -6.69 -0.83
C ASN A 15 12.56 -5.56 -0.15
N LYS A 16 11.41 -5.15 -0.72
CA LYS A 16 10.54 -4.14 -0.09
C LYS A 16 9.56 -4.76 0.90
N ILE A 17 9.17 -6.03 0.71
CA ILE A 17 8.23 -6.67 1.61
C ILE A 17 8.86 -6.81 2.99
N SER A 18 8.16 -6.31 4.00
CA SER A 18 8.57 -6.42 5.40
C SER A 18 7.33 -6.68 6.24
N PHE A 19 7.28 -7.85 6.88
CA PHE A 19 6.25 -8.18 7.87
C PHE A 19 6.91 -8.42 9.22
N SER A 20 6.22 -8.09 10.30
CA SER A 20 6.77 -8.18 11.65
C SER A 20 6.91 -9.61 12.16
N LYS A 21 6.09 -10.55 11.68
CA LYS A 21 6.02 -11.92 12.20
C LYS A 21 6.83 -12.94 11.40
N TYR A 22 7.08 -12.71 10.11
CA TYR A 22 7.58 -13.74 9.20
C TYR A 22 8.69 -13.20 8.29
N ASP A 23 9.69 -14.05 8.02
CA ASP A 23 10.71 -13.78 7.02
C ASP A 23 10.17 -14.16 5.63
N VAL A 24 10.04 -13.15 4.77
CA VAL A 24 9.57 -13.26 3.38
C VAL A 24 10.40 -14.26 2.57
N ASN A 25 11.69 -14.40 2.89
CA ASN A 25 12.57 -15.32 2.18
C ASN A 25 12.14 -16.78 2.31
N ASN A 26 11.56 -17.15 3.45
CA ASN A 26 11.19 -18.53 3.75
C ASN A 26 9.83 -18.95 3.16
N ILE A 27 9.01 -17.96 2.78
CA ILE A 27 7.63 -18.16 2.32
C ILE A 27 7.44 -17.82 0.84
N TRP A 28 8.46 -17.25 0.19
CA TRP A 28 8.41 -16.90 -1.22
C TRP A 28 8.31 -18.15 -2.11
N LYS A 29 7.45 -18.08 -3.12
CA LYS A 29 7.29 -19.13 -4.13
C LYS A 29 7.48 -18.53 -5.51
N ASP A 30 8.15 -19.25 -6.40
CA ASP A 30 8.43 -18.78 -7.76
C ASP A 30 7.16 -18.50 -8.56
N THR A 31 6.04 -19.13 -8.20
CA THR A 31 4.71 -18.87 -8.78
C THR A 31 4.24 -17.42 -8.62
N TYR A 32 4.80 -16.67 -7.66
CA TYR A 32 4.48 -15.26 -7.45
C TYR A 32 5.15 -14.35 -8.50
N ASN A 33 6.21 -14.83 -9.14
CA ASN A 33 7.01 -14.03 -10.06
C ASN A 33 6.20 -13.64 -11.31
N ASP A 34 5.47 -14.61 -11.88
CA ASP A 34 4.55 -14.39 -13.00
C ASP A 34 3.49 -13.34 -12.71
N LEU A 35 2.93 -13.36 -11.48
CA LEU A 35 1.89 -12.42 -11.07
C LEU A 35 2.46 -11.00 -10.98
N LEU A 36 3.62 -10.84 -10.36
CA LEU A 36 4.28 -9.54 -10.22
C LEU A 36 4.71 -8.97 -11.55
N PHE A 37 5.25 -9.81 -12.43
CA PHE A 37 5.64 -9.41 -13.78
C PHE A 37 4.42 -8.93 -14.57
N LYS A 38 3.33 -9.70 -14.58
CA LYS A 38 2.07 -9.31 -15.22
C LYS A 38 1.53 -8.01 -14.63
N TRP A 39 1.53 -7.89 -13.31
CA TRP A 39 1.07 -6.67 -12.64
C TRP A 39 1.87 -5.47 -13.10
N ILE A 40 3.22 -5.49 -13.10
CA ILE A 40 4.05 -4.33 -13.49
C ILE A 40 3.68 -3.78 -14.87
N TYR A 41 3.47 -4.66 -15.86
CA TYR A 41 3.17 -4.25 -17.23
C TYR A 41 1.68 -4.02 -17.51
N ASP A 42 0.80 -4.42 -16.61
CA ASP A 42 -0.62 -4.14 -16.74
C ASP A 42 -0.93 -2.65 -16.48
N THR A 43 -1.44 -1.96 -17.50
CA THR A 43 -1.82 -0.54 -17.40
C THR A 43 -3.19 -0.33 -16.75
N GLY A 44 -4.02 -1.38 -16.66
CA GLY A 44 -5.32 -1.36 -15.98
C GLY A 44 -5.18 -1.47 -14.46
N SER A 45 -4.29 -2.32 -13.98
CA SER A 45 -4.06 -2.55 -12.55
C SER A 45 -3.02 -1.60 -11.97
N LYS A 46 -3.47 -0.65 -11.15
CA LYS A 46 -2.58 0.33 -10.49
C LYS A 46 -2.13 -0.09 -9.10
N ILE A 47 -2.89 -0.92 -8.42
CA ILE A 47 -2.69 -1.29 -7.03
C ILE A 47 -2.35 -2.78 -6.92
N LEU A 48 -1.56 -3.12 -5.92
CA LEU A 48 -1.26 -4.50 -5.54
C LEU A 48 -1.21 -4.57 -4.02
N PHE A 49 -2.01 -5.46 -3.46
CA PHE A 49 -1.99 -5.81 -2.04
C PHE A 49 -1.21 -7.09 -1.86
N ILE A 50 -0.34 -7.10 -0.85
CA ILE A 50 0.41 -8.27 -0.42
C ILE A 50 0.16 -8.45 1.06
N TYR A 51 -0.30 -9.62 1.47
CA TYR A 51 -0.59 -9.92 2.87
C TYR A 51 -0.36 -11.38 3.18
N MET A 52 -0.29 -11.69 4.47
CA MET A 52 -0.11 -13.05 4.97
C MET A 52 -1.46 -13.64 5.32
N LYS A 53 -1.68 -14.89 4.92
CA LYS A 53 -2.85 -15.67 5.31
C LYS A 53 -2.40 -17.01 5.84
N GLU A 54 -2.88 -17.35 7.04
CA GLU A 54 -2.73 -18.67 7.61
C GLU A 54 -3.69 -19.63 6.90
N ASP A 55 -3.16 -20.74 6.38
CA ASP A 55 -3.97 -21.79 5.78
C ASP A 55 -4.45 -22.79 6.85
N VAL A 56 -5.41 -23.64 6.49
CA VAL A 56 -6.06 -24.62 7.39
C VAL A 56 -5.07 -25.60 8.04
N ASN A 57 -3.87 -25.74 7.48
CA ASN A 57 -2.80 -26.62 7.96
C ASN A 57 -1.67 -25.88 8.71
N GLU A 58 -1.91 -24.65 9.21
CA GLU A 58 -0.90 -23.78 9.85
C GLU A 58 0.24 -23.32 8.91
N ASP A 59 0.17 -23.66 7.62
CA ASP A 59 1.08 -23.14 6.60
C ASP A 59 0.73 -21.69 6.27
N VAL A 60 1.66 -20.76 6.57
CA VAL A 60 1.48 -19.35 6.26
C VAL A 60 1.87 -19.08 4.80
N LYS A 61 0.98 -18.43 4.05
CA LYS A 61 1.17 -18.14 2.62
C LYS A 61 1.04 -16.65 2.33
N LEU A 62 1.89 -16.16 1.44
CA LEU A 62 1.73 -14.84 0.83
C LEU A 62 0.54 -14.88 -0.12
N GLN A 63 -0.33 -13.88 0.02
CA GLN A 63 -1.46 -13.61 -0.85
C GLN A 63 -1.20 -12.32 -1.61
N PHE A 64 -1.59 -12.31 -2.88
CA PHE A 64 -1.49 -11.16 -3.78
C PHE A 64 -2.88 -10.85 -4.30
N SER A 65 -3.26 -9.58 -4.28
CA SER A 65 -4.55 -9.12 -4.80
C SER A 65 -4.40 -7.82 -5.57
N LEU A 66 -5.06 -7.73 -6.72
CA LEU A 66 -5.07 -6.52 -7.55
C LEU A 66 -6.19 -5.54 -7.16
N ASP A 67 -7.09 -5.98 -6.28
CA ASP A 67 -8.18 -5.21 -5.68
C ASP A 67 -8.15 -5.32 -4.15
N PHE A 68 -8.96 -4.52 -3.46
CA PHE A 68 -9.10 -4.59 -2.01
C PHE A 68 -9.57 -5.99 -1.57
N PRO A 69 -8.74 -6.77 -0.84
CA PRO A 69 -9.11 -8.11 -0.39
C PRO A 69 -10.18 -8.04 0.69
N SER A 70 -11.17 -8.93 0.65
CA SER A 70 -12.16 -9.08 1.73
C SER A 70 -11.52 -9.37 3.08
N ASP A 71 -10.43 -10.14 3.10
CA ASP A 71 -9.70 -10.45 4.34
C ASP A 71 -9.14 -9.19 5.02
N ILE A 72 -8.78 -8.16 4.25
CA ILE A 72 -8.34 -6.86 4.78
C ILE A 72 -9.54 -6.03 5.23
N ILE A 73 -10.63 -6.00 4.45
CA ILE A 73 -11.86 -5.28 4.78
C ILE A 73 -12.48 -5.81 6.08
N ASP A 74 -12.48 -7.12 6.25
CA ASP A 74 -13.01 -7.81 7.44
C ASP A 74 -12.03 -7.80 8.63
N GLU A 75 -10.90 -7.08 8.52
CA GLU A 75 -9.84 -6.99 9.54
C GLU A 75 -9.30 -8.36 10.01
N LYS A 76 -9.26 -9.36 9.13
CA LYS A 76 -8.72 -10.70 9.39
C LYS A 76 -7.20 -10.80 9.21
N VAL A 77 -6.56 -9.70 8.83
CA VAL A 77 -5.15 -9.62 8.47
C VAL A 77 -4.45 -8.62 9.36
N ASP A 78 -3.42 -9.06 10.08
CA ASP A 78 -2.66 -8.23 11.01
C ASP A 78 -1.81 -7.16 10.32
N GLU A 79 -1.23 -7.49 9.17
CA GLU A 79 -0.38 -6.58 8.42
C GLU A 79 -0.52 -6.85 6.93
N TYR A 80 -0.54 -5.79 6.14
CA TYR A 80 -0.52 -5.88 4.70
C TYR A 80 0.36 -4.78 4.12
N MET A 81 0.86 -5.00 2.92
CA MET A 81 1.57 -4.01 2.15
C MET A 81 0.76 -3.64 0.92
N ILE A 82 0.74 -2.34 0.62
CA ILE A 82 0.17 -1.81 -0.61
C ILE A 82 1.33 -1.37 -1.49
N PHE A 83 1.27 -1.72 -2.77
CA PHE A 83 2.09 -1.16 -3.84
C PHE A 83 1.17 -0.42 -4.81
N LEU A 84 1.54 0.80 -5.19
CA LEU A 84 0.73 1.70 -6.02
C LEU A 84 1.58 2.32 -7.13
N LYS A 85 1.14 2.16 -8.38
CA LYS A 85 1.71 2.86 -9.53
C LYS A 85 1.18 4.29 -9.60
N VAL A 86 2.08 5.26 -9.52
CA VAL A 86 1.72 6.69 -9.49
C VAL A 86 1.52 7.26 -10.90
N ASN A 87 2.09 6.62 -11.92
CA ASN A 87 2.06 7.11 -13.30
C ASN A 87 1.83 5.97 -14.29
N SER A 88 1.28 6.30 -15.46
CA SER A 88 1.10 5.40 -16.60
C SER A 88 2.36 5.26 -17.47
N LYS A 89 3.50 5.83 -17.04
CA LYS A 89 4.79 5.68 -17.72
C LYS A 89 5.29 4.24 -17.59
N ASN A 90 6.03 3.78 -18.60
CA ASN A 90 6.71 2.50 -18.55
C ASN A 90 7.70 2.49 -17.38
N ILE A 91 7.58 1.46 -16.56
CA ILE A 91 8.45 1.22 -15.42
C ILE A 91 9.76 0.62 -15.96
N THR A 92 10.89 1.15 -15.50
CA THR A 92 12.25 0.75 -15.89
C THR A 92 13.11 0.57 -14.64
N TYR A 93 14.28 -0.04 -14.79
CA TYR A 93 15.26 -0.19 -13.71
C TYR A 93 15.58 1.12 -12.98
N GLU A 94 15.61 2.24 -13.72
CA GLU A 94 16.02 3.55 -13.19
C GLU A 94 14.90 4.30 -12.50
N ASN A 95 13.63 4.02 -12.84
CA ASN A 95 12.50 4.84 -12.39
C ASN A 95 11.55 4.11 -11.44
N ILE A 96 11.74 2.81 -11.20
CA ILE A 96 10.81 1.98 -10.41
C ILE A 96 10.55 2.54 -9.01
N ASP A 97 11.59 2.97 -8.29
CA ASP A 97 11.45 3.53 -6.94
C ASP A 97 10.72 4.90 -6.94
N ASN A 98 10.66 5.59 -8.08
CA ASN A 98 9.94 6.86 -8.23
C ASN A 98 8.51 6.67 -8.75
N LEU A 99 8.22 5.55 -9.41
CA LEU A 99 6.93 5.28 -10.04
C LEU A 99 6.04 4.34 -9.21
N ILE A 100 6.61 3.59 -8.28
CA ILE A 100 5.88 2.69 -7.39
C ILE A 100 6.04 3.17 -5.95
N LEU A 101 4.94 3.61 -5.35
CA LEU A 101 4.86 3.83 -3.91
C LEU A 101 4.55 2.51 -3.23
N TYR A 102 5.11 2.29 -2.06
CA TYR A 102 4.76 1.15 -1.24
C TYR A 102 4.70 1.54 0.23
N ASN A 103 3.80 0.92 0.98
CA ASN A 103 3.70 1.14 2.41
C ASN A 103 3.20 -0.10 3.13
N LYS A 104 3.66 -0.29 4.36
CA LYS A 104 3.17 -1.32 5.28
C LYS A 104 2.11 -0.73 6.17
N ILE A 105 0.99 -1.42 6.29
CA ILE A 105 -0.16 -1.02 7.11
C ILE A 105 -0.43 -2.15 8.11
N LYS A 106 -0.58 -1.78 9.38
CA LYS A 106 -1.03 -2.70 10.44
C LYS A 106 -2.56 -2.75 10.48
N TYR A 107 -3.12 -3.82 11.02
CA TYR A 107 -4.53 -3.90 11.37
C TYR A 107 -4.94 -2.70 12.24
N ASN A 108 -6.22 -2.36 12.22
CA ASN A 108 -6.80 -1.10 12.71
C ASN A 108 -6.74 0.06 11.68
N ILE A 109 -7.51 -0.10 10.60
CA ILE A 109 -7.60 0.90 9.52
C ILE A 109 -8.10 2.25 10.05
N LYS A 110 -9.04 2.24 11.01
CA LYS A 110 -9.57 3.46 11.65
C LYS A 110 -8.46 4.27 12.32
N GLU A 111 -7.70 3.65 13.21
CA GLU A 111 -6.59 4.30 13.91
C GLU A 111 -5.51 4.77 12.93
N ASN A 112 -5.23 4.00 11.86
CA ASN A 112 -4.29 4.42 10.83
C ASN A 112 -4.76 5.68 10.08
N ILE A 113 -6.04 5.76 9.70
CA ILE A 113 -6.60 6.95 9.03
C ILE A 113 -6.53 8.16 9.98
N LEU A 114 -6.97 8.01 11.23
CA LEU A 114 -6.93 9.09 12.22
C LEU A 114 -5.50 9.59 12.43
N ASN A 115 -4.54 8.68 12.64
CA ASN A 115 -3.13 9.05 12.79
C ASN A 115 -2.55 9.74 11.55
N LEU A 116 -2.92 9.31 10.33
CA LEU A 116 -2.46 9.96 9.10
C LEU A 116 -3.01 11.38 8.97
N MET A 117 -4.30 11.57 9.29
CA MET A 117 -4.93 12.89 9.27
C MET A 117 -4.26 13.83 10.27
N ASP A 118 -4.12 13.40 11.52
CA ASP A 118 -3.57 14.21 12.61
C ASP A 118 -2.07 14.51 12.44
N ARG A 119 -1.25 13.51 12.08
CA ARG A 119 0.21 13.64 12.13
C ARG A 119 0.83 14.09 10.82
N VAL A 120 0.15 13.90 9.69
CA VAL A 120 0.73 14.13 8.37
C VAL A 120 -0.07 15.16 7.60
N PHE A 121 -1.37 14.92 7.36
CA PHE A 121 -2.14 15.75 6.45
C PHE A 121 -2.42 17.15 7.00
N ILE A 122 -2.98 17.26 8.21
CA ILE A 122 -3.29 18.57 8.82
C ILE A 122 -2.00 19.43 8.93
N PRO A 123 -0.88 18.94 9.51
CA PRO A 123 0.34 19.73 9.61
C PRO A 123 0.92 20.13 8.24
N THR A 124 0.86 19.24 7.25
CA THR A 124 1.39 19.53 5.90
C THR A 124 0.59 20.63 5.22
N LEU A 125 -0.73 20.65 5.42
CA LEU A 125 -1.60 21.70 4.88
C LEU A 125 -1.29 23.05 5.51
N ASP A 126 -1.17 23.10 6.84
CA ASP A 126 -0.85 24.32 7.58
C ASP A 126 0.54 24.89 7.23
N MET A 127 1.51 24.02 6.92
CA MET A 127 2.89 24.43 6.65
C MET A 127 3.19 24.76 5.17
N LYS A 128 2.62 24.01 4.21
CA LYS A 128 3.07 24.07 2.80
C LYS A 128 2.17 24.89 1.89
N TYR A 129 0.92 25.12 2.27
CA TYR A 129 -0.05 25.74 1.38
C TYR A 129 -0.46 27.09 1.96
N SER A 130 -0.06 28.17 1.28
CA SER A 130 -0.62 29.51 1.48
C SER A 130 -2.03 29.57 0.88
N SER A 131 -2.90 28.66 1.29
CA SER A 131 -4.30 28.66 0.91
C SER A 131 -4.97 29.87 1.56
N PRO A 132 -5.91 30.54 0.88
CA PRO A 132 -6.74 31.57 1.52
C PRO A 132 -7.38 31.03 2.81
N ILE A 133 -7.41 31.85 3.86
CA ILE A 133 -7.89 31.50 5.21
C ILE A 133 -9.25 30.76 5.17
N ASN A 134 -10.13 31.20 4.27
CA ASN A 134 -11.48 30.64 4.11
C ASN A 134 -11.44 29.16 3.68
N ILE A 135 -10.56 28.82 2.73
CA ILE A 135 -10.40 27.45 2.23
C ILE A 135 -9.79 26.56 3.32
N GLN A 136 -8.82 27.10 4.08
CA GLN A 136 -8.21 26.38 5.18
C GLN A 136 -9.22 26.08 6.30
N ASN A 137 -10.06 27.05 6.65
CA ASN A 137 -11.12 26.88 7.65
C ASN A 137 -12.16 25.83 7.22
N ASP A 138 -12.67 25.91 5.99
CA ASP A 138 -13.66 24.95 5.49
C ASP A 138 -13.10 23.53 5.41
N PHE A 139 -11.83 23.39 4.98
CA PHE A 139 -11.14 22.10 4.96
C PHE A 139 -10.95 21.54 6.37
N ASN A 140 -10.56 22.38 7.33
CA ASN A 140 -10.35 21.96 8.71
C ASN A 140 -11.66 21.50 9.36
N ILE A 141 -12.76 22.23 9.16
CA ILE A 141 -14.09 21.82 9.64
C ILE A 141 -14.47 20.45 9.06
N THR A 142 -14.37 20.29 7.74
CA THR A 142 -14.72 19.04 7.06
C THR A 142 -13.84 17.88 7.52
N THR A 143 -12.56 18.14 7.78
CA THR A 143 -11.61 17.15 8.30
C THR A 143 -11.97 16.70 9.72
N ILE A 144 -12.32 17.65 10.60
CA ILE A 144 -12.77 17.35 11.96
C ILE A 144 -14.05 16.51 11.91
N ASP A 145 -15.01 16.85 11.06
CA ASP A 145 -16.26 16.09 10.91
C ASP A 145 -15.98 14.65 10.44
N PHE A 146 -15.10 14.48 9.45
CA PHE A 146 -14.70 13.17 8.94
C PHE A 146 -14.00 12.31 10.01
N MET A 147 -13.06 12.90 10.74
CA MET A 147 -12.36 12.21 11.83
C MET A 147 -13.29 11.84 12.98
N THR A 148 -14.23 12.74 13.32
CA THR A 148 -15.26 12.49 14.33
C THR A 148 -16.13 11.31 13.91
N TYR A 149 -16.57 11.28 12.65
CA TYR A 149 -17.34 10.18 12.10
C TYR A 149 -16.59 8.83 12.18
N ILE A 150 -15.31 8.79 11.78
CA ILE A 150 -14.50 7.57 11.89
C ILE A 150 -14.34 7.10 13.33
N THR A 151 -14.21 8.03 14.27
CA THR A 151 -14.05 7.71 15.70
C THR A 151 -15.30 7.05 16.30
N TYR A 152 -16.49 7.38 15.78
CA TYR A 152 -17.76 6.81 16.26
C TYR A 152 -18.24 5.58 15.50
N LEU A 153 -17.61 5.23 14.37
CA LEU A 153 -17.80 3.94 13.68
C LEU A 153 -17.19 2.80 14.48
#